data_AF-A0A2E9RCN5-F1
#
_entry.id   AF-A0A2E9RCN5-F1
#
_cell.length_a   1.000
_cell.length_b   1.000
_cell.length_c   1.000
_cell.angle_alpha   90.00
_cell.angle_beta   90.00
_cell.angle_gamma   90.00
#
_symmetry.space_group_name_H-M   'P 1'
#
loop_
_entity.id
_entity.type
_entity.pdbx_description
1 polymer ?
#
loop_
_entity_poly.entity_id
_entity_poly.type
_entity_poly.pdbx_seq_one_letter_code
_entity_poly.pdbx_strand_id
1 'polypeptide(L)'
;PVFQTILSGSEVWNSVGLLGEANVLATLQRQVPGTRDVYFSHGGCGFYHAVVQIEQQRAGWSKQAGMATFSAFPPLKMVTVVDEDVDIRNSSDVEWAMATRLNANTGIVTIENSFGHGLNPTFPDYLGTKVGFDCCRPYPHTTEYDRANYKPVDIGDYSIQVPEIEQPRAKSLPLKERIAADIRMAVAHATRPSLKERIRHDVSASHRHSGGPSLKDRIRLDVRHTQHHAGIQASQEQTRLTEAANDQARPKARIGLVRG
;
A
#
# COMPACT_ATOMS: atom_id res chain seq x y z
N PRO A 1 1.85 48.80 -7.34
CA PRO A 1 1.02 47.73 -7.94
C PRO A 1 1.57 46.38 -7.50
N VAL A 2 0.71 45.37 -7.25
CA VAL A 2 1.16 44.00 -6.99
C VAL A 2 1.09 43.23 -8.30
N PHE A 3 2.22 42.67 -8.74
CA PHE A 3 2.26 41.77 -9.89
C PHE A 3 2.17 40.33 -9.39
N GLN A 4 1.08 39.64 -9.73
CA GLN A 4 0.88 38.24 -9.40
C GLN A 4 1.13 37.38 -10.65
N THR A 5 1.92 36.32 -10.47
CA THR A 5 2.17 35.29 -11.48
C THR A 5 2.15 33.93 -10.78
N ILE A 6 1.92 32.88 -11.55
CA ILE A 6 2.09 31.50 -11.07
C ILE A 6 3.36 30.91 -11.68
N LEU A 7 4.04 30.06 -10.92
CA LEU A 7 5.12 29.24 -11.46
C LEU A 7 4.55 27.92 -11.96
N SER A 8 5.19 27.31 -12.94
CA SER A 8 4.82 25.97 -13.37
C SER A 8 4.93 24.99 -12.19
N GLY A 9 3.95 24.09 -12.07
CA GLY A 9 3.88 23.13 -10.97
C GLY A 9 2.48 23.06 -10.39
N SER A 10 2.39 22.88 -9.07
CA SER A 10 1.15 22.64 -8.34
C SER A 10 0.10 23.72 -8.53
N GLU A 11 0.48 25.00 -8.65
CA GLU A 11 -0.48 26.08 -8.90
C GLU A 11 -1.22 25.90 -10.23
N VAL A 12 -0.50 25.48 -11.28
CA VAL A 12 -1.09 25.15 -12.58
C VAL A 12 -1.96 23.89 -12.48
N TRP A 13 -1.44 22.85 -11.83
CA TRP A 13 -2.14 21.56 -11.69
C TRP A 13 -3.45 21.72 -10.91
N ASN A 14 -3.45 22.48 -9.83
CA ASN A 14 -4.64 22.75 -9.02
C ASN A 14 -5.66 23.59 -9.79
N SER A 15 -5.20 24.58 -10.55
CA SER A 15 -6.09 25.47 -11.32
C SER A 15 -6.88 24.72 -12.39
N VAL A 16 -6.21 23.83 -13.13
CA VAL A 16 -6.86 23.04 -14.18
C VAL A 16 -7.58 21.83 -13.59
N GLY A 17 -6.94 21.17 -12.61
CA GLY A 17 -7.45 19.99 -11.93
C GLY A 17 -8.80 20.24 -11.27
N LEU A 18 -8.94 21.31 -10.50
CA LEU A 18 -10.19 21.63 -9.79
C LEU A 18 -11.40 21.74 -10.73
N LEU A 19 -11.22 22.38 -11.90
CA LEU A 19 -12.28 22.53 -12.89
C LEU A 19 -12.62 21.18 -13.54
N GLY A 20 -11.60 20.38 -13.85
CA GLY A 20 -11.78 19.04 -14.42
C GLY A 20 -12.48 18.08 -13.45
N GLU A 21 -12.01 18.03 -12.21
CA GLU A 21 -12.56 17.21 -11.13
C GLU A 21 -14.05 17.50 -10.90
N ALA A 22 -14.43 18.79 -10.80
CA ALA A 22 -15.81 19.18 -10.59
C ALA A 22 -16.74 18.71 -11.73
N ASN A 23 -16.29 18.85 -12.99
CA ASN A 23 -17.05 18.41 -14.16
C ASN A 23 -17.19 16.88 -14.22
N VAL A 24 -16.09 16.15 -13.98
CA VAL A 24 -16.10 14.69 -13.98
C VAL A 24 -16.98 14.16 -12.86
N LEU A 25 -16.85 14.68 -11.64
CA LEU A 25 -17.65 14.26 -10.49
C LEU A 25 -19.14 14.47 -10.75
N ALA A 26 -19.54 15.63 -11.24
CA ALA A 26 -20.95 15.92 -11.56
C ALA A 26 -21.49 14.98 -12.65
N THR A 27 -20.66 14.63 -13.64
CA THR A 27 -21.03 13.69 -14.70
C THR A 27 -21.19 12.26 -14.17
N LEU A 28 -20.23 11.81 -13.36
CA LEU A 28 -20.22 10.48 -12.76
C LEU A 28 -21.37 10.29 -11.78
N GLN A 29 -21.67 11.26 -10.92
CA GLN A 29 -22.79 11.13 -9.98
C GLN A 29 -24.15 10.94 -10.67
N ARG A 30 -24.30 11.38 -11.92
CA ARG A 30 -25.50 11.14 -12.73
C ARG A 30 -25.50 9.76 -13.39
N GLN A 31 -24.35 9.27 -13.85
CA GLN A 31 -24.24 8.02 -14.61
C GLN A 31 -23.97 6.78 -13.75
N VAL A 32 -23.24 6.97 -12.66
CA VAL A 32 -22.78 5.96 -11.71
C VAL A 32 -23.08 6.45 -10.28
N PRO A 33 -24.32 6.26 -9.79
CA PRO A 33 -24.67 6.51 -8.41
C PRO A 33 -23.69 5.83 -7.43
N GLY A 34 -23.32 6.49 -6.35
CA GLY A 34 -22.29 5.99 -5.42
C GLY A 34 -20.87 6.50 -5.73
N THR A 35 -20.66 7.27 -6.81
CA THR A 35 -19.40 8.02 -6.98
C THR A 35 -19.26 9.05 -5.85
N ARG A 36 -18.19 8.91 -5.06
CA ARG A 36 -17.93 9.73 -3.87
C ARG A 36 -17.06 10.94 -4.17
N ASP A 37 -15.97 10.75 -4.90
CA ASP A 37 -14.99 11.80 -5.16
C ASP A 37 -14.16 11.51 -6.42
N VAL A 38 -13.54 12.55 -6.97
CA VAL A 38 -12.63 12.49 -8.12
C VAL A 38 -11.44 13.39 -7.84
N TYR A 39 -10.24 12.88 -8.08
CA TYR A 39 -9.00 13.63 -7.91
C TYR A 39 -8.08 13.46 -9.11
N PHE A 40 -7.60 14.57 -9.66
CA PHE A 40 -6.62 14.59 -10.72
C PHE A 40 -5.23 14.61 -10.08
N SER A 41 -4.50 13.51 -10.23
CA SER A 41 -3.26 13.31 -9.48
C SER A 41 -2.21 14.34 -9.86
N HIS A 42 -1.46 14.83 -8.88
CA HIS A 42 -0.32 15.74 -9.12
C HIS A 42 0.76 15.08 -9.99
N GLY A 43 0.95 13.75 -9.88
CA GLY A 43 1.83 12.99 -10.78
C GLY A 43 1.35 12.99 -12.25
N GLY A 44 0.03 13.12 -12.47
CA GLY A 44 -0.57 13.37 -13.78
C GLY A 44 -0.69 14.86 -14.13
N CYS A 45 0.03 15.75 -13.44
CA CYS A 45 -0.01 17.20 -13.64
C CYS A 45 -1.41 17.83 -13.45
N GLY A 46 -2.29 17.20 -12.65
CA GLY A 46 -3.68 17.66 -12.50
C GLY A 46 -4.48 17.60 -13.81
N PHE A 47 -4.10 16.71 -14.75
CA PHE A 47 -4.64 16.75 -16.11
C PHE A 47 -4.70 15.40 -16.83
N TYR A 48 -3.70 14.53 -16.63
CA TYR A 48 -3.53 13.30 -17.40
C TYR A 48 -3.98 12.04 -16.66
N HIS A 49 -4.14 12.09 -15.34
CA HIS A 49 -4.53 10.94 -14.53
C HIS A 49 -5.60 11.32 -13.52
N ALA A 50 -6.75 10.66 -13.60
CA ALA A 50 -7.83 10.78 -12.64
C ALA A 50 -7.91 9.54 -11.75
N VAL A 51 -8.08 9.75 -10.45
CA VAL A 51 -8.44 8.71 -9.48
C VAL A 51 -9.88 8.96 -9.08
N VAL A 52 -10.72 7.94 -9.24
CA VAL A 52 -12.16 8.01 -9.00
C VAL A 52 -12.51 7.11 -7.83
N GLN A 53 -13.11 7.68 -6.80
CA GLN A 53 -13.56 6.96 -5.63
C GLN A 53 -15.04 6.61 -5.77
N ILE A 54 -15.40 5.33 -5.67
CA ILE A 54 -16.78 4.87 -5.74
C ILE A 54 -17.12 3.96 -4.56
N GLU A 55 -18.37 4.03 -4.12
CA GLU A 55 -19.02 2.96 -3.38
C GLU A 55 -19.89 2.20 -4.37
N GLN A 56 -19.43 1.00 -4.75
CA GLN A 56 -20.04 0.26 -5.84
C GLN A 56 -21.41 -0.29 -5.42
N GLN A 57 -22.48 0.11 -6.11
CA GLN A 57 -23.84 -0.38 -5.84
C GLN A 57 -24.27 -1.52 -6.76
N ARG A 58 -23.53 -1.75 -7.87
CA ARG A 58 -23.79 -2.80 -8.85
C ARG A 58 -22.49 -3.31 -9.48
N ALA A 59 -22.46 -4.59 -9.79
CA ALA A 59 -21.35 -5.20 -10.53
C ALA A 59 -21.12 -4.47 -11.87
N GLY A 60 -19.84 -4.23 -12.21
CA GLY A 60 -19.43 -3.56 -13.44
C GLY A 60 -19.47 -2.03 -13.40
N TRP A 61 -20.05 -1.40 -12.38
CA TRP A 61 -20.05 0.06 -12.24
C TRP A 61 -18.66 0.68 -12.09
N SER A 62 -17.68 -0.05 -11.55
CA SER A 62 -16.27 0.36 -11.54
C SER A 62 -15.74 0.65 -12.95
N LYS A 63 -15.97 -0.27 -13.90
CA LYS A 63 -15.63 -0.07 -15.31
C LYS A 63 -16.44 1.03 -15.97
N GLN A 64 -17.75 1.10 -15.67
CA GLN A 64 -18.61 2.18 -16.17
C GLN A 64 -18.09 3.56 -15.73
N ALA A 65 -17.68 3.69 -14.47
CA ALA A 65 -17.10 4.92 -13.93
C ALA A 65 -15.80 5.28 -14.66
N GLY A 66 -14.92 4.31 -14.90
CA GLY A 66 -13.70 4.52 -15.68
C GLY A 66 -13.98 5.05 -17.09
N MET A 67 -14.89 4.40 -17.83
CA MET A 67 -15.27 4.82 -19.18
C MET A 67 -15.95 6.19 -19.21
N ALA A 68 -16.87 6.45 -18.28
CA ALA A 68 -17.55 7.73 -18.16
C ALA A 68 -16.57 8.86 -17.82
N THR A 69 -15.53 8.58 -17.03
CA THR A 69 -14.46 9.54 -16.70
C THR A 69 -13.69 9.97 -17.95
N PHE A 70 -13.29 9.01 -18.80
CA PHE A 70 -12.64 9.33 -20.07
C PHE A 70 -13.52 10.18 -20.99
N SER A 71 -14.84 9.91 -21.01
CA SER A 71 -15.79 10.71 -21.79
C SER A 71 -15.99 12.11 -21.22
N ALA A 72 -15.91 12.27 -19.89
CA ALA A 72 -16.17 13.54 -19.22
C ALA A 72 -14.96 14.50 -19.31
N PHE A 73 -13.74 13.97 -19.39
CA PHE A 73 -12.52 14.77 -19.57
C PHE A 73 -11.61 14.13 -20.63
N PRO A 74 -11.80 14.47 -21.92
CA PRO A 74 -11.05 13.87 -23.03
C PRO A 74 -9.52 13.92 -22.93
N PRO A 75 -8.87 14.94 -22.32
CA PRO A 75 -7.42 14.95 -22.19
C PRO A 75 -6.79 13.86 -21.32
N LEU A 76 -7.57 13.14 -20.49
CA LEU A 76 -7.05 12.10 -19.61
C LEU A 76 -6.33 10.99 -20.40
N LYS A 77 -5.18 10.56 -19.91
CA LYS A 77 -4.49 9.35 -20.38
C LYS A 77 -4.85 8.14 -19.53
N MET A 78 -4.95 8.35 -18.22
CA MET A 78 -5.12 7.28 -17.24
C MET A 78 -6.32 7.54 -16.33
N VAL A 79 -7.03 6.47 -15.97
CA VAL A 79 -8.07 6.51 -14.92
C VAL A 79 -7.85 5.34 -13.98
N THR A 80 -7.85 5.58 -12.68
CA THR A 80 -7.83 4.53 -11.65
C THR A 80 -9.11 4.64 -10.84
N VAL A 81 -9.88 3.56 -10.76
CA VAL A 81 -11.12 3.52 -9.97
C VAL A 81 -10.87 2.69 -8.71
N VAL A 82 -11.19 3.26 -7.55
CA VAL A 82 -10.96 2.66 -6.23
C VAL A 82 -12.22 2.72 -5.37
N ASP A 83 -12.27 1.87 -4.35
CA ASP A 83 -13.35 1.86 -3.35
C ASP A 83 -13.31 3.09 -2.42
N GLU A 84 -14.40 3.29 -1.68
CA GLU A 84 -14.61 4.37 -0.71
C GLU A 84 -13.66 4.36 0.50
N ASP A 85 -12.95 3.26 0.74
CA ASP A 85 -11.97 3.13 1.83
C ASP A 85 -10.55 3.55 1.42
N VAL A 86 -10.34 4.02 0.19
CA VAL A 86 -9.05 4.48 -0.33
C VAL A 86 -8.99 6.00 -0.33
N ASP A 87 -8.00 6.58 0.34
CA ASP A 87 -7.70 8.01 0.24
C ASP A 87 -7.04 8.32 -1.11
N ILE A 88 -7.84 8.83 -2.04
CA ILE A 88 -7.40 9.15 -3.41
C ILE A 88 -6.32 10.24 -3.48
N ARG A 89 -6.16 11.06 -2.42
CA ARG A 89 -5.14 12.12 -2.38
C ARG A 89 -3.80 11.59 -1.89
N ASN A 90 -3.75 10.38 -1.33
CA ASN A 90 -2.54 9.68 -0.94
C ASN A 90 -2.11 8.68 -2.04
N SER A 91 -1.05 9.00 -2.78
CA SER A 91 -0.55 8.15 -3.86
C SER A 91 -0.18 6.74 -3.41
N SER A 92 0.33 6.58 -2.19
CA SER A 92 0.67 5.26 -1.64
C SER A 92 -0.57 4.43 -1.32
N ASP A 93 -1.69 5.07 -1.00
CA ASP A 93 -2.94 4.37 -0.72
C ASP A 93 -3.65 3.93 -2.02
N VAL A 94 -3.56 4.75 -3.07
CA VAL A 94 -3.98 4.38 -4.42
C VAL A 94 -3.13 3.26 -4.98
N GLU A 95 -1.80 3.32 -4.80
CA GLU A 95 -0.88 2.25 -5.19
C GLU A 95 -1.19 0.95 -4.44
N TRP A 96 -1.51 1.02 -3.14
CA TRP A 96 -1.93 -0.14 -2.37
C TRP A 96 -3.18 -0.80 -2.97
N ALA A 97 -4.19 -0.01 -3.37
CA ALA A 97 -5.38 -0.54 -4.03
C ALA A 97 -5.03 -1.19 -5.37
N MET A 98 -4.16 -0.56 -6.18
CA MET A 98 -3.66 -1.15 -7.43
C MET A 98 -2.93 -2.47 -7.18
N ALA A 99 -2.06 -2.54 -6.16
CA ALA A 99 -1.25 -3.73 -5.91
C ALA A 99 -2.04 -4.90 -5.33
N THR A 100 -3.09 -4.63 -4.55
CA THR A 100 -3.81 -5.64 -3.76
C THR A 100 -5.19 -6.01 -4.30
N ARG A 101 -5.80 -5.15 -5.14
CA ARG A 101 -7.18 -5.36 -5.65
C ARG A 101 -7.27 -5.45 -7.17
N LEU A 102 -6.35 -4.85 -7.92
CA LEU A 102 -6.37 -4.92 -9.38
C LEU A 102 -6.15 -6.37 -9.85
N ASN A 103 -7.15 -6.94 -10.50
CA ASN A 103 -6.95 -8.14 -11.30
C ASN A 103 -6.40 -7.74 -12.68
N ALA A 104 -5.15 -8.10 -13.01
CA ALA A 104 -4.54 -7.68 -14.27
C ALA A 104 -5.26 -8.23 -15.52
N ASN A 105 -5.93 -9.39 -15.42
CA ASN A 105 -6.63 -10.01 -16.55
C ASN A 105 -7.96 -9.30 -16.88
N THR A 106 -8.67 -8.84 -15.86
CA THR A 106 -10.02 -8.30 -16.02
C THR A 106 -10.13 -6.82 -15.68
N GLY A 107 -9.21 -6.26 -14.91
CA GLY A 107 -9.26 -4.91 -14.36
C GLY A 107 -8.55 -3.85 -15.19
N ILE A 108 -7.79 -4.22 -16.22
CA ILE A 108 -7.13 -3.27 -17.13
C ILE A 108 -7.97 -3.08 -18.39
N VAL A 109 -8.23 -1.83 -18.76
CA VAL A 109 -8.95 -1.47 -19.99
C VAL A 109 -8.04 -0.57 -20.82
N THR A 110 -7.74 -0.95 -22.04
CA THR A 110 -7.00 -0.12 -23.00
C THR A 110 -7.95 0.41 -24.06
N ILE A 111 -7.82 1.70 -24.39
CA ILE A 111 -8.60 2.35 -25.46
C ILE A 111 -7.58 2.93 -26.44
N GLU A 112 -7.42 2.25 -27.57
CA GLU A 112 -6.50 2.65 -28.62
C GLU A 112 -7.09 3.76 -29.50
N ASN A 113 -6.19 4.53 -30.14
CA ASN A 113 -6.54 5.58 -31.10
C ASN A 113 -7.61 6.57 -30.60
N SER A 114 -7.47 6.98 -29.34
CA SER A 114 -8.42 7.88 -28.68
C SER A 114 -7.87 9.30 -28.62
N PHE A 115 -8.76 10.30 -28.76
CA PHE A 115 -8.41 11.70 -28.65
C PHE A 115 -7.87 12.04 -27.25
N GLY A 116 -6.76 12.76 -27.18
CA GLY A 116 -6.11 13.21 -25.97
C GLY A 116 -5.60 14.64 -26.11
N HIS A 117 -4.38 14.90 -25.62
CA HIS A 117 -3.84 16.25 -25.56
C HIS A 117 -2.47 16.33 -26.21
N GLY A 118 -2.29 17.28 -27.12
CA GLY A 118 -1.07 17.42 -27.92
C GLY A 118 0.20 17.76 -27.13
N LEU A 119 0.10 18.28 -25.90
CA LEU A 119 1.30 18.47 -25.05
C LEU A 119 1.80 17.17 -24.43
N ASN A 120 1.03 16.08 -24.51
CA ASN A 120 1.51 14.77 -24.10
C ASN A 120 2.28 14.15 -25.27
N PRO A 121 3.60 13.88 -25.15
CA PRO A 121 4.40 13.36 -26.26
C PRO A 121 3.96 11.98 -26.74
N THR A 122 3.14 11.26 -25.98
CA THR A 122 2.58 9.96 -26.40
C THR A 122 1.24 10.10 -27.13
N PHE A 123 0.78 11.32 -27.42
CA PHE A 123 -0.42 11.61 -28.21
C PHE A 123 -0.06 12.48 -29.43
N PRO A 124 0.78 11.98 -30.37
CA PRO A 124 1.02 12.69 -31.62
C PRO A 124 -0.31 12.93 -32.34
N ASP A 125 -0.48 14.12 -32.90
CA ASP A 125 -1.73 14.55 -33.55
C ASP A 125 -2.99 14.37 -32.68
N TYR A 126 -2.84 14.49 -31.36
CA TYR A 126 -3.89 14.31 -30.36
C TYR A 126 -4.44 12.87 -30.28
N LEU A 127 -3.79 11.88 -30.88
CA LEU A 127 -4.25 10.48 -30.87
C LEU A 127 -3.27 9.60 -30.11
N GLY A 128 -3.80 8.74 -29.24
CA GLY A 128 -2.97 7.83 -28.46
C GLY A 128 -3.80 6.79 -27.71
N THR A 129 -3.12 5.98 -26.91
CA THR A 129 -3.74 4.93 -26.10
C THR A 129 -3.99 5.43 -24.68
N LYS A 130 -5.23 5.26 -24.22
CA LYS A 130 -5.64 5.48 -22.82
C LYS A 130 -5.68 4.15 -22.08
N VAL A 131 -5.50 4.20 -20.76
CA VAL A 131 -5.56 3.01 -19.90
C VAL A 131 -6.35 3.27 -18.62
N GLY A 132 -7.33 2.41 -18.36
CA GLY A 132 -8.13 2.39 -17.14
C GLY A 132 -7.73 1.22 -16.24
N PHE A 133 -7.73 1.45 -14.93
CA PHE A 133 -7.49 0.45 -13.89
C PHE A 133 -8.71 0.37 -12.97
N ASP A 134 -9.32 -0.81 -12.92
CA ASP A 134 -10.34 -1.16 -11.95
C ASP A 134 -9.67 -1.80 -10.73
N CYS A 135 -9.51 -1.01 -9.68
CA CYS A 135 -8.91 -1.41 -8.41
C CYS A 135 -9.96 -1.54 -7.30
N CYS A 136 -11.23 -1.70 -7.69
CA CYS A 136 -12.31 -1.95 -6.75
C CYS A 136 -12.28 -3.40 -6.28
N ARG A 137 -12.77 -3.64 -5.06
CA ARG A 137 -13.06 -4.99 -4.57
C ARG A 137 -14.10 -5.66 -5.49
N PRO A 138 -14.06 -6.98 -5.66
CA PRO A 138 -15.14 -7.69 -6.35
C PRO A 138 -16.50 -7.35 -5.73
N TYR A 139 -17.50 -7.16 -6.58
CA TYR A 139 -18.88 -6.93 -6.16
C TYR A 139 -19.70 -8.23 -6.33
N PRO A 140 -20.51 -8.64 -5.34
CA PRO A 140 -20.71 -8.01 -4.03
C PRO A 140 -19.49 -8.15 -3.12
N HIS A 141 -19.27 -7.14 -2.27
CA HIS A 141 -18.12 -7.08 -1.38
C HIS A 141 -18.14 -8.20 -0.35
N THR A 142 -17.00 -8.88 -0.18
CA THR A 142 -16.75 -9.84 0.89
C THR A 142 -15.73 -9.27 1.88
N THR A 143 -15.76 -9.71 3.13
CA THR A 143 -14.84 -9.20 4.16
C THR A 143 -13.39 -9.67 3.99
N GLU A 144 -13.06 -10.34 2.88
CA GLU A 144 -11.69 -10.76 2.51
C GLU A 144 -10.84 -9.56 2.09
N TYR A 145 -11.49 -8.53 1.55
CA TYR A 145 -10.85 -7.34 1.00
C TYR A 145 -10.93 -6.12 1.93
N ASP A 146 -11.52 -6.31 3.12
CA ASP A 146 -11.59 -5.27 4.14
C ASP A 146 -10.19 -5.01 4.71
N ARG A 147 -9.89 -3.73 4.92
CA ARG A 147 -8.66 -3.34 5.60
C ARG A 147 -8.64 -3.87 7.02
N ALA A 148 -7.44 -4.17 7.51
CA ALA A 148 -7.24 -4.44 8.93
C ALA A 148 -7.58 -3.17 9.73
N ASN A 149 -8.70 -3.21 10.44
CA ASN A 149 -9.18 -2.09 11.24
C ASN A 149 -8.79 -2.27 12.70
N TYR A 150 -8.35 -1.16 13.31
CA TYR A 150 -8.06 -1.08 14.74
C TYR A 150 -9.20 -0.37 15.46
N LYS A 151 -9.32 -0.62 16.77
CA LYS A 151 -10.28 0.12 17.60
C LYS A 151 -9.94 1.62 17.53
N PRO A 152 -10.91 2.50 17.23
CA PRO A 152 -10.66 3.93 17.22
C PRO A 152 -10.28 4.37 18.64
N VAL A 153 -9.12 5.00 18.75
CA VAL A 153 -8.59 5.58 19.98
C VAL A 153 -8.01 6.95 19.64
N ASP A 154 -8.21 7.93 20.51
CA ASP A 154 -7.47 9.19 20.41
C ASP A 154 -6.05 8.93 20.93
N ILE A 155 -5.04 9.19 20.11
CA ILE A 155 -3.64 9.00 20.51
C ILE A 155 -3.27 9.99 21.63
N GLY A 156 -3.93 11.15 21.70
CA GLY A 156 -3.72 12.15 22.75
C GLY A 156 -4.04 11.63 24.17
N ASP A 157 -4.94 10.64 24.29
CA ASP A 157 -5.30 10.02 25.57
C ASP A 157 -4.22 9.08 26.13
N TYR A 158 -3.17 8.78 25.34
CA TYR A 158 -2.19 7.76 25.68
C TYR A 158 -0.76 8.31 25.65
N SER A 159 -0.01 8.02 26.71
CA SER A 159 1.44 8.17 26.68
C SER A 159 2.06 6.90 26.10
N ILE A 160 2.62 7.01 24.90
CA ILE A 160 3.38 5.92 24.27
C ILE A 160 4.72 5.79 24.99
N GLN A 161 4.85 4.78 25.84
CA GLN A 161 6.12 4.47 26.47
C GLN A 161 6.90 3.53 25.55
N VAL A 162 7.85 4.09 24.81
CA VAL A 162 8.87 3.30 24.10
C VAL A 162 9.94 2.95 25.13
N PRO A 163 10.01 1.70 25.61
CA PRO A 163 11.05 1.32 26.56
C PRO A 163 12.41 1.51 25.91
N GLU A 164 13.37 1.96 26.72
CA GLU A 164 14.76 2.00 26.30
C GLU A 164 15.20 0.57 25.96
N ILE A 165 15.70 0.36 24.76
CA ILE A 165 16.24 -0.92 24.33
C ILE A 165 17.51 -1.13 25.16
N GLU A 166 17.41 -1.84 26.30
CA GLU A 166 18.60 -2.25 27.05
C GLU A 166 19.47 -3.05 26.09
N GLN A 167 20.61 -2.47 25.71
CA GLN A 167 21.65 -3.21 25.01
C GLN A 167 22.02 -4.39 25.91
N PRO A 168 22.10 -5.63 25.38
CA PRO A 168 22.42 -6.80 26.18
C PRO A 168 23.70 -6.51 26.98
N ARG A 169 23.71 -6.88 28.27
CA ARG A 169 24.79 -6.65 29.25
C ARG A 169 26.15 -7.17 28.75
N ALA A 170 26.77 -6.47 27.82
CA ALA A 170 28.08 -6.80 27.27
C ALA A 170 29.20 -6.20 28.12
N LYS A 171 28.93 -5.31 29.08
CA LYS A 171 29.97 -4.68 29.89
C LYS A 171 30.44 -5.51 31.09
N SER A 172 29.67 -6.48 31.57
CA SER A 172 29.99 -7.28 32.77
C SER A 172 30.63 -8.65 32.49
N LEU A 173 30.84 -9.03 31.23
CA LEU A 173 31.44 -10.31 30.85
C LEU A 173 32.95 -10.16 30.58
N PRO A 174 33.77 -11.21 30.80
CA PRO A 174 35.18 -11.22 30.43
C PRO A 174 35.38 -10.89 28.94
N LEU A 175 36.47 -10.18 28.60
CA LEU A 175 36.71 -9.63 27.25
C LEU A 175 36.56 -10.66 26.11
N LYS A 176 36.97 -11.91 26.33
CA LYS A 176 36.86 -13.00 25.35
C LYS A 176 35.41 -13.37 25.03
N GLU A 177 34.54 -13.35 26.03
CA GLU A 177 33.10 -13.62 25.87
C GLU A 177 32.37 -12.43 25.27
N ARG A 178 32.83 -11.21 25.54
CA ARG A 178 32.34 -9.97 24.88
C ARG A 178 32.63 -10.00 23.40
N ILE A 179 33.88 -10.25 23.01
CA ILE A 179 34.27 -10.36 21.60
C ILE A 179 33.49 -11.49 20.93
N ALA A 180 33.32 -12.64 21.59
CA ALA A 180 32.51 -13.73 21.04
C ALA A 180 31.02 -13.37 20.94
N ALA A 181 30.45 -12.64 21.90
CA ALA A 181 29.07 -12.16 21.85
C ALA A 181 28.88 -11.09 20.76
N ASP A 182 29.79 -10.13 20.63
CA ASP A 182 29.77 -9.08 19.61
C ASP A 182 29.98 -9.67 18.21
N ILE A 183 30.91 -10.62 18.05
CA ILE A 183 31.06 -11.36 16.79
C ILE A 183 29.81 -12.17 16.50
N ARG A 184 29.24 -12.89 17.47
CA ARG A 184 27.98 -13.64 17.27
C ARG A 184 26.83 -12.71 16.93
N MET A 185 26.75 -11.53 17.56
CA MET A 185 25.69 -10.57 17.31
C MET A 185 25.89 -9.87 15.98
N ALA A 186 27.12 -9.52 15.60
CA ALA A 186 27.48 -8.94 14.30
C ALA A 186 27.29 -9.95 13.17
N VAL A 187 27.68 -11.21 13.36
CA VAL A 187 27.38 -12.32 12.44
C VAL A 187 25.88 -12.54 12.37
N ALA A 188 25.16 -12.57 13.50
CA ALA A 188 23.70 -12.64 13.51
C ALA A 188 23.03 -11.41 12.87
N HIS A 189 23.62 -10.21 12.94
CA HIS A 189 23.10 -9.01 12.28
C HIS A 189 23.43 -8.98 10.78
N ALA A 190 24.60 -9.51 10.41
CA ALA A 190 25.06 -9.65 9.03
C ALA A 190 24.34 -10.81 8.29
N THR A 191 23.83 -11.79 9.04
CA THR A 191 23.08 -12.94 8.50
C THR A 191 21.57 -12.83 8.72
N ARG A 192 21.09 -11.90 9.55
CA ARG A 192 19.65 -11.61 9.67
C ARG A 192 19.25 -10.58 8.62
N PRO A 193 18.14 -10.80 7.89
CA PRO A 193 17.45 -9.71 7.24
C PRO A 193 17.09 -8.66 8.30
N SER A 194 17.26 -7.39 7.95
CA SER A 194 16.94 -6.24 8.79
C SER A 194 15.54 -6.36 9.41
N LEU A 195 15.32 -5.73 10.57
CA LEU A 195 13.99 -5.70 11.20
C LEU A 195 12.91 -5.21 10.22
N LYS A 196 13.28 -4.32 9.30
CA LYS A 196 12.45 -3.81 8.19
C LYS A 196 12.13 -4.88 7.13
N GLU A 197 13.06 -5.78 6.82
CA GLU A 197 12.84 -6.94 5.93
C GLU A 197 12.00 -8.03 6.58
N ARG A 198 12.15 -8.24 7.90
CA ARG A 198 11.32 -9.20 8.66
C ARG A 198 9.89 -8.68 8.85
N ILE A 199 9.72 -7.40 9.17
CA ILE A 199 8.41 -6.76 9.22
C ILE A 199 7.78 -6.73 7.82
N ARG A 200 8.55 -6.49 6.75
CA ARG A 200 8.08 -6.66 5.37
C ARG A 200 7.59 -8.09 5.11
N HIS A 201 8.31 -9.10 5.56
CA HIS A 201 7.97 -10.50 5.34
C HIS A 201 6.73 -10.96 6.16
N ASP A 202 6.59 -10.47 7.39
CA ASP A 202 5.44 -10.78 8.26
C ASP A 202 4.17 -9.99 7.85
N VAL A 203 4.34 -8.74 7.42
CA VAL A 203 3.24 -7.92 6.86
C VAL A 203 2.82 -8.44 5.49
N SER A 204 3.74 -8.99 4.68
CA SER A 204 3.40 -9.67 3.41
C SER A 204 2.71 -11.03 3.58
N ALA A 205 2.78 -11.65 4.78
CA ALA A 205 2.23 -12.97 5.04
C ALA A 205 0.90 -12.97 5.84
N SER A 206 0.53 -11.85 6.47
CA SER A 206 -0.62 -11.79 7.41
C SER A 206 -1.93 -11.30 6.76
N HIS A 207 -2.81 -12.24 6.42
CA HIS A 207 -4.21 -12.04 6.01
C HIS A 207 -5.19 -12.05 7.21
N ARG A 208 -6.46 -11.62 7.03
CA ARG A 208 -7.59 -12.30 7.70
C ARG A 208 -8.84 -12.44 6.82
N HIS A 209 -9.26 -13.69 6.62
CA HIS A 209 -10.67 -14.06 6.46
C HIS A 209 -10.96 -15.33 7.26
N SER A 210 -12.13 -15.36 7.89
CA SER A 210 -12.66 -16.43 8.71
C SER A 210 -13.16 -17.59 7.86
N GLY A 211 -12.69 -18.81 8.15
CA GLY A 211 -13.21 -20.05 7.57
C GLY A 211 -12.15 -21.06 7.15
N GLY A 212 -10.91 -20.63 6.96
CA GLY A 212 -9.78 -21.52 6.63
C GLY A 212 -9.02 -22.03 7.86
N PRO A 213 -8.12 -23.03 7.67
CA PRO A 213 -7.30 -23.60 8.73
C PRO A 213 -6.55 -22.50 9.50
N SER A 214 -6.32 -22.75 10.80
CA SER A 214 -5.87 -21.72 11.74
C SER A 214 -4.59 -21.03 11.27
N LEU A 215 -4.37 -19.79 11.71
CA LEU A 215 -3.15 -19.03 11.42
C LEU A 215 -1.87 -19.86 11.73
N LYS A 216 -1.91 -20.69 12.77
CA LYS A 216 -0.82 -21.63 13.11
C LYS A 216 -0.57 -22.68 12.04
N ASP A 217 -1.62 -23.21 11.42
CA ASP A 217 -1.54 -24.26 10.41
C ASP A 217 -1.08 -23.71 9.06
N ARG A 218 -1.50 -22.48 8.73
CA ARG A 218 -0.99 -21.73 7.57
C ARG A 218 0.50 -21.40 7.71
N ILE A 219 0.91 -20.89 8.88
CA ILE A 219 2.33 -20.63 9.18
C ILE A 219 3.13 -21.93 9.08
N ARG A 220 2.61 -23.05 9.60
CA ARG A 220 3.28 -24.36 9.44
C ARG A 220 3.42 -24.79 7.99
N LEU A 221 2.42 -24.56 7.15
CA LEU A 221 2.45 -24.93 5.73
C LEU A 221 3.45 -24.07 4.96
N ASP A 222 3.43 -22.76 5.22
CA ASP A 222 4.27 -21.78 4.55
C ASP A 222 5.73 -21.93 4.98
N VAL A 223 6.00 -22.09 6.28
CA VAL A 223 7.34 -22.43 6.80
C VAL A 223 7.87 -23.72 6.20
N ARG A 224 7.03 -24.75 6.01
CA ARG A 224 7.45 -25.99 5.31
C ARG A 224 7.78 -25.73 3.84
N HIS A 225 6.99 -24.91 3.14
CA HIS A 225 7.21 -24.56 1.74
C HIS A 225 8.50 -23.73 1.57
N THR A 226 8.72 -22.73 2.43
CA THR A 226 9.95 -21.93 2.45
C THR A 226 11.17 -22.76 2.84
N GLN A 227 11.05 -23.69 3.81
CA GLN A 227 12.13 -24.61 4.17
C GLN A 227 12.46 -25.60 3.05
N HIS A 228 11.45 -26.05 2.29
CA HIS A 228 11.66 -26.95 1.15
C HIS A 228 12.40 -26.27 -0.01
N HIS A 229 12.26 -24.94 -0.15
CA HIS A 229 12.95 -24.13 -1.16
C HIS A 229 14.26 -23.49 -0.67
N ALA A 230 14.47 -23.34 0.64
CA ALA A 230 15.66 -22.71 1.23
C ALA A 230 16.81 -23.68 1.60
N GLY A 231 16.69 -24.97 1.27
CA GLY A 231 17.84 -25.86 1.21
C GLY A 231 17.95 -26.90 2.32
N ILE A 232 18.48 -28.04 1.90
CA ILE A 232 18.79 -29.25 2.65
C ILE A 232 19.77 -28.97 3.81
N GLN A 233 19.44 -29.56 4.96
CA GLN A 233 20.26 -29.92 6.13
C GLN A 233 20.84 -28.82 7.03
N ALA A 234 20.24 -28.68 8.23
CA ALA A 234 20.98 -28.39 9.46
C ALA A 234 20.36 -29.18 10.64
N SER A 235 21.22 -29.81 11.44
CA SER A 235 20.90 -30.71 12.55
C SER A 235 20.10 -30.04 13.68
N GLN A 236 19.06 -30.74 14.17
CA GLN A 236 18.10 -30.26 15.19
C GLN A 236 18.74 -29.88 16.55
N GLU A 237 19.94 -30.37 16.84
CA GLU A 237 20.62 -30.15 18.12
C GLU A 237 21.32 -28.78 18.18
N GLN A 238 21.83 -28.31 17.03
CA GLN A 238 22.46 -27.01 16.90
C GLN A 238 21.43 -25.88 16.97
N THR A 239 20.22 -26.12 16.48
CA THR A 239 19.09 -25.18 16.53
C THR A 239 18.67 -24.84 17.97
N ARG A 240 18.57 -25.83 18.86
CA ARG A 240 18.13 -25.62 20.26
C ARG A 240 19.12 -24.79 21.09
N LEU A 241 20.42 -25.02 20.93
CA LEU A 241 21.47 -24.24 21.61
C LEU A 241 21.53 -22.80 21.07
N THR A 242 21.29 -22.62 19.78
CA THR A 242 21.26 -21.31 19.12
C THR A 242 20.00 -20.51 19.46
N GLU A 243 18.87 -21.17 19.69
CA GLU A 243 17.62 -20.55 20.18
C GLU A 243 17.75 -20.07 21.63
N ALA A 244 18.28 -20.90 22.54
CA ALA A 244 18.48 -20.52 23.94
C ALA A 244 19.47 -19.35 24.11
N ALA A 245 20.55 -19.32 23.32
CA ALA A 245 21.50 -18.21 23.32
C ALA A 245 20.94 -16.92 22.69
N ASN A 246 20.07 -17.04 21.67
CA ASN A 246 19.40 -15.89 21.04
C ASN A 246 18.36 -15.23 21.95
N ASP A 247 17.71 -15.99 22.82
CA ASP A 247 16.67 -15.47 23.71
C ASP A 247 17.25 -14.63 24.87
N GLN A 248 18.52 -14.86 25.21
CA GLN A 248 19.29 -14.05 26.17
C GLN A 248 19.91 -12.79 25.55
N ALA A 249 20.09 -12.76 24.22
CA ALA A 249 20.75 -11.65 23.50
C ALA A 249 19.78 -10.68 22.81
N ARG A 250 18.47 -10.97 22.80
CA ARG A 250 17.46 -10.08 22.22
C ARG A 250 17.07 -8.99 23.22
N PRO A 251 17.12 -7.70 22.84
CA PRO A 251 16.54 -6.66 23.67
C PRO A 251 15.04 -6.90 23.80
N LYS A 252 14.57 -7.05 25.04
CA LYS A 252 13.15 -7.26 25.37
C LYS A 252 12.49 -5.90 25.60
N ALA A 253 12.03 -5.28 24.52
CA ALA A 253 11.22 -4.07 24.59
C ALA A 253 9.73 -4.45 24.55
N ARG A 254 8.97 -4.19 25.62
CA ARG A 254 7.49 -4.17 25.59
C ARG A 254 7.04 -2.72 25.50
N ILE A 255 6.52 -2.32 24.34
CA ILE A 255 5.85 -1.03 24.19
C ILE A 255 4.59 -1.06 25.07
N GLY A 256 4.55 -0.19 26.08
CA GLY A 256 3.40 -0.04 26.97
C GLY A 256 2.55 1.14 26.54
N LEU A 257 1.23 0.99 26.60
CA LEU A 257 0.29 2.11 26.52
C LEU A 257 -0.21 2.39 27.93
N VAL A 258 0.08 3.59 28.43
CA VAL A 258 -0.47 4.08 29.71
C VAL A 258 -1.49 5.15 29.36
N ARG A 259 -2.71 4.99 29.88
CA ARG A 259 -3.77 5.99 29.73
C ARG A 259 -3.43 7.17 30.65
N GLY A 260 -3.28 8.35 30.05
CA GLY A 260 -2.96 9.60 30.75
C GLY A 260 -4.19 10.22 31.39
#